data_AF-A0A090QTV4-F1
#
_entry.id   AF-A0A090QTV4-F1
#
_cell.length_a   1.000
_cell.length_b   1.000
_cell.length_c   1.000
_cell.angle_alpha   90.00
_cell.angle_beta   90.00
_cell.angle_gamma   90.00
#
_symmetry.space_group_name_H-M   'P 1'
#
loop_
_entity.id
_entity.type
_entity.pdbx_description
1 polymer ?
#
loop_
_entity_poly.entity_id
_entity_poly.type
_entity_poly.pdbx_seq_one_letter_code
_entity_poly.pdbx_strand_id
1 'polypeptide(L)'
;MNPSPRTSLRASYDKRAFGDAYDFLFSHRSRRLTNEISYTEAVTNYDRETFVRDGNIAQANVERRLTWESILAARRTTYVFSLYGFELDALNSPSREGDEQGYGASFTVDHQLSRRLKGTAVIDYRDYTFKNIETADQDDQYWTFSIDGSYTVNAMVTLTAGPNTITNPRHWRTMGTMKIASILN
;
A
#
# COMPACT_ATOMS: atom_id res chain seq x y z
N MET A 1 -26.71 -20.09 -1.39
CA MET A 1 -26.75 -18.74 -0.83
C MET A 1 -26.81 -17.76 -2.00
N ASN A 2 -27.82 -16.89 -2.07
CA ASN A 2 -27.91 -15.88 -3.12
C ASN A 2 -27.27 -14.58 -2.60
N PRO A 3 -26.09 -14.17 -3.08
CA PRO A 3 -25.48 -12.93 -2.65
C PRO A 3 -26.41 -11.74 -2.98
N SER A 4 -26.64 -10.87 -1.99
CA SER A 4 -27.38 -9.63 -2.25
C SER A 4 -26.58 -8.74 -3.21
N PRO A 5 -27.20 -7.81 -3.97
CA PRO A 5 -26.46 -6.85 -4.81
C PRO A 5 -25.43 -5.98 -4.06
N ARG A 6 -25.42 -6.05 -2.72
CA ARG A 6 -24.55 -5.29 -1.81
C ARG A 6 -23.41 -6.12 -1.24
N THR A 7 -23.39 -7.42 -1.52
CA THR A 7 -22.36 -8.35 -1.05
C THR A 7 -21.83 -9.10 -2.25
N SER A 8 -20.54 -8.97 -2.53
CA SER A 8 -19.85 -9.85 -3.45
C SER A 8 -18.88 -10.73 -2.68
N LEU A 9 -18.81 -11.98 -3.11
CA LEU A 9 -17.84 -12.94 -2.62
C LEU A 9 -17.28 -13.65 -3.85
N ARG A 10 -15.97 -13.61 -4.00
CA ARG A 10 -15.23 -14.33 -5.03
C ARG A 10 -14.13 -15.12 -4.34
N ALA A 11 -13.99 -16.37 -4.75
CA ALA A 11 -12.83 -17.18 -4.43
C ALA A 11 -12.40 -17.85 -5.74
N SER A 12 -11.10 -17.87 -6.00
CA SER A 12 -10.50 -18.61 -7.11
C SER A 12 -9.31 -19.41 -6.63
N TYR A 13 -9.08 -20.51 -7.34
CA TYR A 13 -7.95 -21.39 -7.17
C TYR A 13 -7.39 -21.64 -8.55
N ASP A 14 -6.09 -21.43 -8.71
CA ASP A 14 -5.38 -21.63 -9.96
C ASP A 14 -4.10 -22.43 -9.71
N LYS A 15 -3.81 -23.37 -10.62
CA LYS A 15 -2.55 -24.11 -10.61
C LYS A 15 -1.53 -23.42 -11.52
N ARG A 16 -0.36 -23.08 -11.00
CA ARG A 16 0.70 -22.34 -11.69
C ARG A 16 1.96 -23.21 -11.87
N ALA A 17 2.91 -22.71 -12.65
CA ALA A 17 4.18 -23.39 -12.91
C ALA A 17 5.01 -23.65 -11.64
N PHE A 18 4.84 -22.81 -10.61
CA PHE A 18 5.60 -22.86 -9.35
C PHE A 18 4.74 -23.18 -8.12
N GLY A 19 3.53 -23.72 -8.29
CA GLY A 19 2.66 -24.10 -7.17
C GLY A 19 1.20 -23.77 -7.39
N ASP A 20 0.42 -23.88 -6.32
CA ASP A 20 -0.97 -23.49 -6.30
C ASP A 20 -1.09 -22.00 -5.92
N ALA A 21 -2.18 -21.36 -6.32
CA ALA A 21 -2.48 -19.99 -5.94
C ALA A 21 -3.94 -19.81 -5.57
N TYR A 22 -4.15 -19.01 -4.53
CA TYR A 22 -5.47 -18.72 -4.00
C TYR A 22 -5.75 -17.23 -4.08
N ASP A 23 -6.96 -16.89 -4.54
CA ASP A 23 -7.48 -15.53 -4.47
C ASP A 23 -8.83 -15.54 -3.77
N PHE A 24 -9.06 -14.55 -2.94
CA PHE A 24 -10.31 -14.32 -2.22
C PHE A 24 -10.62 -12.83 -2.20
N LEU A 25 -11.88 -12.50 -2.44
CA LEU A 25 -12.40 -11.15 -2.32
C LEU A 25 -13.77 -11.21 -1.69
N PHE A 26 -13.93 -10.52 -0.57
CA PHE A 26 -15.21 -10.26 0.04
C PHE A 26 -15.44 -8.75 0.08
N SER A 27 -16.52 -8.28 -0.55
CA SER A 27 -16.93 -6.88 -0.48
C SER A 27 -18.34 -6.79 0.04
N HIS A 28 -18.57 -5.94 1.03
CA HIS A 28 -19.89 -5.70 1.59
C HIS A 28 -20.16 -4.22 1.79
N ARG A 29 -21.27 -3.75 1.23
CA ARG A 29 -21.72 -2.35 1.30
C ARG A 29 -22.98 -2.20 2.13
N SER A 30 -22.86 -1.57 3.30
CA SER A 30 -23.99 -1.15 4.12
C SER A 30 -24.10 0.37 4.19
N ARG A 31 -25.14 0.92 3.56
CA ARG A 31 -25.39 2.37 3.41
C ARG A 31 -24.18 3.11 2.83
N ARG A 32 -23.43 3.82 3.69
CA ARG A 32 -22.26 4.64 3.37
C ARG A 32 -20.95 3.94 3.70
N LEU A 33 -21.01 2.78 4.34
CA LEU A 33 -19.86 1.96 4.70
C LEU A 33 -19.68 0.86 3.65
N THR A 34 -18.50 0.80 3.05
CA THR A 34 -18.05 -0.32 2.21
C THR A 34 -16.87 -0.97 2.91
N ASN A 35 -16.93 -2.28 3.13
CA ASN A 35 -15.81 -3.07 3.63
C ASN A 35 -15.38 -3.99 2.51
N GLU A 36 -14.07 -4.08 2.31
CA GLU A 36 -13.45 -5.00 1.38
C GLU A 36 -12.34 -5.75 2.08
N ILE A 37 -12.33 -7.07 1.96
CA ILE A 37 -11.27 -7.94 2.44
C ILE A 37 -10.80 -8.73 1.24
N SER A 38 -9.50 -8.68 0.95
CA SER A 38 -8.91 -9.42 -0.16
C SER A 38 -7.71 -10.21 0.30
N TYR A 39 -7.57 -11.42 -0.23
CA TYR A 39 -6.37 -12.22 -0.13
C TYR A 39 -5.96 -12.64 -1.53
N THR A 40 -4.69 -12.52 -1.84
CA THR A 40 -4.14 -12.80 -3.17
C THR A 40 -2.77 -13.43 -3.01
N GLU A 41 -2.54 -14.49 -3.75
CA GLU A 41 -1.21 -15.08 -3.92
C GLU A 41 -0.76 -14.83 -5.35
N ALA A 42 0.35 -14.12 -5.53
CA ALA A 42 0.86 -13.72 -6.84
C ALA A 42 2.33 -14.11 -6.99
N VAL A 43 2.67 -14.74 -8.12
CA VAL A 43 4.09 -14.86 -8.50
C VAL A 43 4.50 -13.52 -9.10
N THR A 44 5.47 -12.87 -8.48
CA THR A 44 6.06 -11.64 -9.01
C THR A 44 7.46 -11.96 -9.51
N ASN A 45 7.78 -11.49 -10.72
CA ASN A 45 9.13 -11.61 -11.25
C ASN A 45 9.80 -10.25 -11.08
N TYR A 46 10.91 -10.22 -10.35
CA TYR A 46 11.76 -9.04 -10.30
C TYR A 46 12.87 -9.22 -11.34
N ASP A 47 12.81 -8.45 -12.42
CA ASP A 47 13.92 -8.36 -13.37
C ASP A 47 14.91 -7.33 -12.84
N ARG A 48 15.99 -7.79 -12.21
CA ARG A 48 17.08 -6.88 -11.83
C ARG A 48 17.97 -6.70 -13.06
N GLU A 49 17.97 -5.50 -13.65
CA GLU A 49 18.88 -5.10 -14.74
C GLU A 49 20.36 -4.99 -14.29
N THR A 50 20.90 -5.98 -13.58
CA THR A 50 22.32 -6.06 -13.24
C THR A 50 22.98 -7.14 -14.08
N PHE A 51 23.89 -6.71 -14.95
CA PHE A 51 24.69 -7.52 -15.86
C PHE A 51 25.57 -8.51 -15.07
N VAL A 52 25.09 -9.75 -14.86
CA VAL A 52 25.93 -10.86 -14.40
C VAL A 52 26.54 -11.52 -15.63
N ARG A 53 27.87 -11.65 -15.63
CA ARG A 53 28.71 -12.13 -16.76
C ARG A 53 28.36 -13.54 -17.26
N ASP A 54 27.52 -14.29 -16.54
CA ASP A 54 27.05 -15.64 -16.89
C ASP A 54 25.51 -15.77 -16.83
N GLY A 55 24.81 -14.80 -17.40
CA GLY A 55 23.48 -14.94 -18.01
C GLY A 55 22.43 -15.79 -17.30
N ASN A 56 21.42 -15.08 -16.77
CA ASN A 56 20.04 -15.50 -16.51
C ASN A 56 19.76 -16.08 -15.12
N ILE A 57 19.16 -15.25 -14.27
CA ILE A 57 18.28 -15.75 -13.21
C ILE A 57 17.17 -14.71 -13.02
N ALA A 58 16.08 -14.86 -13.76
CA ALA A 58 14.82 -14.24 -13.38
C ALA A 58 14.52 -14.69 -11.95
N GLN A 59 14.52 -13.75 -11.00
CA GLN A 59 14.13 -14.01 -9.63
C GLN A 59 12.61 -13.99 -9.58
N ALA A 60 12.02 -15.14 -9.32
CA ALA A 60 10.60 -15.28 -9.08
C ALA A 60 10.38 -15.31 -7.56
N ASN A 61 9.44 -14.50 -7.08
CA ASN A 61 9.00 -14.49 -5.70
C ASN A 61 7.51 -14.83 -5.64
N VAL A 62 7.06 -15.42 -4.53
CA VAL A 62 5.63 -15.58 -4.24
C VAL A 62 5.26 -14.55 -3.19
N GLU A 63 4.36 -13.65 -3.57
CA GLU A 63 3.75 -12.71 -2.66
C GLU A 63 2.40 -13.25 -2.18
N ARG A 64 2.21 -13.29 -0.87
CA ARG A 64 0.95 -13.64 -0.20
C ARG A 64 0.49 -12.39 0.53
N ARG A 65 -0.60 -11.76 0.07
CA ARG A 65 -1.08 -10.47 0.61
C ARG A 65 -2.52 -10.58 1.08
N LEU A 66 -2.75 -10.17 2.33
CA LEU A 66 -4.07 -9.91 2.89
C LEU A 66 -4.27 -8.39 3.03
N THR A 67 -5.40 -7.88 2.56
CA THR A 67 -5.82 -6.50 2.78
C THR A 67 -7.22 -6.45 3.37
N TRP A 68 -7.45 -5.45 4.23
CA TRP A 68 -8.78 -5.04 4.65
C TRP A 68 -8.90 -3.53 4.48
N GLU A 69 -9.83 -3.08 3.66
CA GLU A 69 -10.20 -1.69 3.52
C GLU A 69 -11.63 -1.43 4.02
N SER A 70 -11.82 -0.33 4.75
CA SER A 70 -13.12 0.17 5.19
C SER A 70 -13.29 1.62 4.79
N ILE A 71 -14.27 1.89 3.93
CA ILE A 71 -14.59 3.22 3.42
C ILE A 71 -15.93 3.68 3.99
N LEU A 72 -15.92 4.74 4.80
CA LEU A 72 -17.12 5.43 5.26
C LEU A 72 -17.30 6.75 4.51
N ALA A 73 -18.19 6.76 3.53
CA ALA A 73 -18.54 7.94 2.73
C ALA A 73 -19.62 8.79 3.42
N ALA A 74 -19.23 9.59 4.42
CA ALA A 74 -20.14 10.55 5.07
C ALA A 74 -20.48 11.74 4.14
N ARG A 75 -21.34 12.66 4.61
CA ARG A 75 -21.89 13.73 3.75
C ARG A 75 -20.83 14.69 3.19
N ARG A 76 -19.80 15.00 3.98
CA ARG A 76 -18.71 15.92 3.64
C ARG A 76 -17.34 15.32 3.95
N THR A 77 -17.31 14.09 4.43
CA THR A 77 -16.09 13.44 4.89
C THR A 77 -16.05 12.03 4.37
N THR A 78 -14.94 11.62 3.79
CA THR A 78 -14.64 10.22 3.52
C THR A 78 -13.57 9.77 4.50
N TYR A 79 -13.84 8.69 5.21
CA TYR A 79 -12.87 8.02 6.04
C TYR A 79 -12.47 6.72 5.36
N VAL A 80 -11.18 6.50 5.18
CA VAL A 80 -10.63 5.25 4.66
C VAL A 80 -9.72 4.68 5.74
N PHE A 81 -10.00 3.47 6.17
CA PHE A 81 -9.14 2.70 7.06
C PHE A 81 -8.66 1.47 6.30
N SER A 82 -7.35 1.28 6.22
CA SER A 82 -6.75 0.15 5.51
C SER A 82 -5.77 -0.57 6.42
N LEU A 83 -5.88 -1.89 6.48
CA LEU A 83 -4.90 -2.79 7.07
C LEU A 83 -4.37 -3.68 5.95
N TYR A 84 -3.09 -4.00 6.02
CA TYR A 84 -2.53 -5.03 5.15
C TYR A 84 -1.44 -5.82 5.88
N GLY A 85 -1.24 -7.03 5.41
CA GLY A 85 -0.10 -7.87 5.72
C GLY A 85 0.34 -8.58 4.47
N PHE A 86 1.65 -8.76 4.29
CA PHE A 86 2.18 -9.54 3.19
C PHE A 86 3.43 -10.32 3.60
N GLU A 87 3.64 -11.42 2.91
CA GLU A 87 4.85 -12.23 2.92
C GLU A 87 5.32 -12.38 1.47
N LEU A 88 6.62 -12.31 1.24
CA LEU A 88 7.27 -12.40 -0.05
C LEU A 88 8.41 -13.43 0.07
N ASP A 89 8.19 -14.60 -0.50
CA ASP A 89 9.15 -15.71 -0.45
C ASP A 89 9.90 -15.85 -1.79
N ALA A 90 11.21 -16.05 -1.75
CA ALA A 90 12.00 -16.26 -2.96
C ALA A 90 11.86 -17.72 -3.47
N LEU A 91 11.44 -17.91 -4.73
CA LEU A 91 11.26 -19.26 -5.32
C LEU A 91 12.58 -19.86 -5.81
N ASN A 92 13.46 -19.04 -6.39
CA ASN A 92 14.74 -19.45 -6.94
C ASN A 92 15.80 -18.42 -6.56
N SER A 93 16.45 -18.60 -5.40
CA SER A 93 17.47 -17.67 -4.91
C SER A 93 18.89 -18.28 -4.99
N PRO A 94 19.66 -17.96 -6.04
CA PRO A 94 21.11 -18.16 -6.07
C PRO A 94 21.89 -16.94 -5.54
N SER A 95 21.21 -15.94 -4.99
CA SER A 95 21.78 -14.67 -4.53
C SER A 95 21.31 -14.27 -3.12
N ARG A 96 22.09 -13.39 -2.48
CA ARG A 96 22.08 -12.93 -1.08
C ARG A 96 20.78 -12.29 -0.53
N GLU A 97 19.66 -12.36 -1.23
CA GLU A 97 18.41 -11.70 -0.83
C GLU A 97 17.45 -12.77 -0.27
N GLY A 98 17.00 -12.56 0.97
CA GLY A 98 16.08 -13.46 1.66
C GLY A 98 14.65 -12.91 1.74
N ASP A 99 13.77 -13.70 2.33
CA ASP A 99 12.33 -13.45 2.40
C ASP A 99 12.00 -12.10 3.06
N GLU A 100 10.93 -11.46 2.60
CA GLU A 100 10.42 -10.21 3.16
C GLU A 100 9.02 -10.44 3.73
N GLN A 101 8.73 -9.87 4.88
CA GLN A 101 7.37 -9.79 5.40
C GLN A 101 7.09 -8.38 5.88
N GLY A 102 5.85 -7.96 5.83
CA GLY A 102 5.47 -6.65 6.34
C GLY A 102 4.00 -6.53 6.65
N TYR A 103 3.67 -5.58 7.52
CA TYR A 103 2.30 -5.23 7.84
C TYR A 103 2.17 -3.72 7.99
N GLY A 104 0.97 -3.23 7.76
CA GLY A 104 0.71 -1.81 7.84
C GLY A 104 -0.74 -1.48 8.13
N ALA A 105 -0.90 -0.25 8.60
CA ALA A 105 -2.19 0.34 8.91
C ALA A 105 -2.20 1.79 8.44
N SER A 106 -3.23 2.18 7.70
CA SER A 106 -3.41 3.57 7.27
C SER A 106 -4.82 4.05 7.61
N PHE A 107 -4.91 5.33 7.92
CA PHE A 107 -6.17 6.03 8.10
C PHE A 107 -6.12 7.37 7.38
N THR A 108 -7.03 7.53 6.43
CA THR A 108 -7.19 8.74 5.62
C THR A 108 -8.52 9.41 5.92
N VAL A 109 -8.49 10.72 6.10
CA VAL A 109 -9.67 11.57 6.26
C VAL A 109 -9.67 12.63 5.18
N ASP A 110 -10.58 12.51 4.22
CA ASP A 110 -10.86 13.56 3.25
C ASP A 110 -12.07 14.37 3.71
N HIS A 111 -11.91 15.67 3.96
CA HIS A 111 -13.00 16.53 4.43
C HIS A 111 -13.23 17.77 3.55
N GLN A 112 -14.48 18.00 3.17
CA GLN A 112 -14.92 19.20 2.48
C GLN A 112 -15.18 20.34 3.49
N LEU A 113 -14.14 21.13 3.75
CA LEU A 113 -14.16 22.27 4.68
C LEU A 113 -15.12 23.39 4.20
N SER A 114 -15.16 23.67 2.90
CA SER A 114 -16.08 24.66 2.29
C SER A 114 -16.46 24.27 0.87
N ARG A 115 -17.20 25.09 0.11
CA ARG A 115 -17.50 24.78 -1.31
C ARG A 115 -16.26 24.76 -2.22
N ARG A 116 -15.16 25.36 -1.78
CA ARG A 116 -13.93 25.51 -2.55
C ARG A 116 -12.71 24.93 -1.86
N LEU A 117 -12.81 24.60 -0.57
CA LEU A 117 -11.69 24.12 0.24
C LEU A 117 -11.93 22.67 0.66
N LYS A 118 -10.97 21.81 0.36
CA LYS A 118 -10.87 20.43 0.84
C LYS A 118 -9.60 20.27 1.66
N GLY A 119 -9.68 19.53 2.76
CA GLY A 119 -8.52 19.07 3.51
C GLY A 119 -8.43 17.54 3.46
N THR A 120 -7.22 17.02 3.48
CA THR A 120 -6.91 15.60 3.57
C THR A 120 -5.91 15.40 4.70
N ALA A 121 -6.16 14.44 5.58
CA ALA A 121 -5.23 14.04 6.62
C ALA A 121 -4.96 12.54 6.50
N VAL A 122 -3.68 12.15 6.60
CA VAL A 122 -3.25 10.76 6.51
C VAL A 122 -2.35 10.44 7.70
N ILE A 123 -2.63 9.34 8.37
CA ILE A 123 -1.70 8.65 9.27
C ILE A 123 -1.47 7.25 8.71
N ASP A 124 -0.21 6.85 8.68
CA ASP A 124 0.19 5.57 8.09
C ASP A 124 1.34 4.97 8.92
N TYR A 125 1.24 3.68 9.17
CA TYR A 125 2.21 2.88 9.87
C TYR A 125 2.60 1.70 9.00
N ARG A 126 3.89 1.42 8.90
CA ARG A 126 4.43 0.25 8.19
C ARG A 126 5.57 -0.35 8.98
N ASP A 127 5.59 -1.67 8.99
CA ASP A 127 6.64 -2.49 9.58
C ASP A 127 7.07 -3.53 8.55
N TYR A 128 8.37 -3.67 8.37
CA TYR A 128 8.99 -4.62 7.42
C TYR A 128 10.08 -5.40 8.15
N THR A 129 10.12 -6.70 7.91
CA THR A 129 11.23 -7.57 8.30
C THR A 129 11.84 -8.16 7.04
N PHE A 130 13.11 -7.87 6.80
CA PHE A 130 13.91 -8.45 5.73
C PHE A 130 14.78 -9.56 6.32
N LYS A 131 14.60 -10.79 5.83
CA LYS A 131 15.44 -11.93 6.21
C LYS A 131 16.74 -11.88 5.42
N ASN A 132 17.87 -11.89 6.12
CA ASN A 132 19.18 -11.91 5.49
C ASN A 132 19.81 -13.28 5.62
N ILE A 133 20.44 -13.78 4.55
CA ILE A 133 21.05 -15.11 4.53
C ILE A 133 22.41 -15.11 5.27
N GLU A 134 23.18 -14.02 5.15
CA GLU A 134 24.55 -13.90 5.68
C GLU A 134 24.65 -12.99 6.93
N THR A 135 23.62 -12.20 7.23
CA THR A 135 23.63 -11.22 8.32
C THR A 135 22.37 -11.34 9.17
N ALA A 136 22.30 -10.58 10.26
CA ALA A 136 21.08 -10.52 11.06
C ALA A 136 19.92 -9.98 10.23
N ASP A 137 18.71 -10.42 10.57
CA ASP A 137 17.47 -9.87 10.04
C ASP A 137 17.43 -8.35 10.26
N GLN A 138 16.85 -7.64 9.29
CA GLN A 138 16.63 -6.20 9.37
C GLN A 138 15.14 -5.93 9.60
N ASP A 139 14.83 -5.27 10.71
CA ASP A 139 13.48 -4.81 11.03
C ASP A 139 13.39 -3.29 10.86
N ASP A 140 12.44 -2.83 10.07
CA ASP A 140 12.24 -1.41 9.76
C ASP A 140 10.81 -0.97 10.09
N GLN A 141 10.70 0.10 10.89
CA GLN A 141 9.42 0.69 11.30
C GLN A 141 9.31 2.13 10.84
N TYR A 142 8.20 2.46 10.18
CA TYR A 142 7.92 3.78 9.64
C TYR A 142 6.56 4.29 10.12
N TRP A 143 6.55 5.51 10.66
CA TRP A 143 5.33 6.30 10.86
C TRP A 143 5.32 7.47 9.91
N THR A 144 4.20 7.66 9.24
CA THR A 144 3.99 8.71 8.25
C THR A 144 2.77 9.54 8.61
N PHE A 145 2.93 10.87 8.59
CA PHE A 145 1.84 11.83 8.79
C PHE A 145 1.82 12.84 7.64
N SER A 146 0.64 13.09 7.07
CA SER A 146 0.41 14.13 6.06
C SER A 146 -0.86 14.93 6.33
N ILE A 147 -0.82 16.22 6.01
CA ILE A 147 -1.97 17.12 6.02
C ILE A 147 -1.93 17.99 4.78
N ASP A 148 -2.86 17.77 3.86
CA ASP A 148 -2.93 18.43 2.57
C ASP A 148 -4.19 19.30 2.48
N GLY A 149 -4.08 20.46 1.86
CA GLY A 149 -5.19 21.38 1.59
C GLY A 149 -5.27 21.70 0.11
N SER A 150 -6.48 21.66 -0.46
CA SER A 150 -6.74 22.10 -1.83
C SER A 150 -7.84 23.15 -1.89
N TYR A 151 -7.58 24.23 -2.61
CA TYR A 151 -8.48 25.36 -2.79
C TYR A 151 -8.75 25.64 -4.27
N THR A 152 -10.02 25.51 -4.67
CA THR A 152 -10.49 25.84 -6.02
C THR A 152 -10.78 27.34 -6.13
N VAL A 153 -9.95 28.06 -6.88
CA VAL A 153 -10.09 29.51 -7.10
C VAL A 153 -11.25 29.79 -8.05
N ASN A 154 -11.30 29.06 -9.17
CA ASN A 154 -12.39 29.07 -10.15
C ASN A 154 -12.51 27.67 -10.78
N ALA A 155 -13.42 27.48 -11.74
CA ALA A 155 -13.66 26.16 -12.34
C ALA A 155 -12.43 25.52 -13.05
N MET A 156 -11.37 26.29 -13.30
CA MET A 156 -10.18 25.85 -14.05
C MET A 156 -8.89 25.83 -13.21
N VAL A 157 -8.89 26.48 -12.04
CA VAL A 157 -7.67 26.68 -11.23
C VAL A 157 -7.88 26.15 -9.81
N THR A 158 -7.04 25.19 -9.42
CA THR A 158 -6.96 24.65 -8.05
C THR A 158 -5.54 24.81 -7.52
N LEU A 159 -5.40 25.34 -6.31
CA LEU A 159 -4.16 25.45 -5.57
C LEU A 159 -4.10 24.31 -4.55
N THR A 160 -2.97 23.62 -4.45
CA THR A 160 -2.74 22.56 -3.44
C THR A 160 -1.53 22.91 -2.61
N ALA A 161 -1.63 22.76 -1.29
CA ALA A 161 -0.53 22.96 -0.36
C ALA A 161 -0.58 21.89 0.74
N GLY A 162 0.56 21.26 1.01
CA GLY A 162 0.73 20.25 2.05
C GLY A 162 2.21 19.96 2.26
N PRO A 163 2.63 19.41 3.40
CA PRO A 163 3.97 18.89 3.57
C PRO A 163 4.14 17.65 2.69
N ASN A 164 5.31 17.47 2.09
CA ASN A 164 5.61 16.33 1.20
C ASN A 164 5.72 14.97 1.93
N THR A 165 5.06 14.77 3.08
CA THR A 165 5.16 13.64 4.02
C THR A 165 6.21 13.86 5.12
N ILE A 166 5.81 13.66 6.39
CA ILE A 166 6.75 13.51 7.51
C ILE A 166 6.82 12.02 7.85
N THR A 167 7.94 11.40 7.50
CA THR A 167 8.22 10.00 7.84
C THR A 167 9.30 9.94 8.92
N ASN A 168 9.01 9.24 10.02
CA ASN A 168 9.99 9.00 11.08
C ASN A 168 10.33 7.50 11.14
N PRO A 169 11.52 7.08 10.68
CA PRO A 169 12.00 5.74 10.94
C PRO A 169 12.35 5.60 12.41
N ARG A 170 11.95 4.51 13.06
CA ARG A 170 12.31 4.28 14.47
C ARG A 170 13.79 3.90 14.69
N HIS A 171 14.60 3.88 13.62
CA HIS A 171 16.05 3.75 13.68
C HIS A 171 16.74 5.10 13.40
N TRP A 172 17.64 5.50 14.30
CA TRP A 172 18.23 6.83 14.34
C TRP A 172 19.08 7.13 13.10
N ARG A 173 18.54 7.94 12.18
CA ARG A 173 19.28 8.88 11.33
C ARG A 173 18.27 9.80 10.62
N THR A 174 18.14 11.00 11.15
CA THR A 174 17.39 12.10 10.55
C THR A 174 18.06 12.54 9.25
N MET A 175 17.36 12.40 8.12
CA MET A 175 17.65 13.12 6.89
C MET A 175 16.37 13.78 6.38
N GLY A 176 16.15 15.02 6.81
CA GLY A 176 15.13 15.87 6.21
C GLY A 176 15.62 16.36 4.86
N THR A 177 14.87 16.09 3.78
CA THR A 177 15.02 16.80 2.52
C THR A 177 13.72 17.53 2.19
N MET A 178 13.82 18.85 2.09
CA MET A 178 12.75 19.74 1.65
C MET A 178 12.95 20.01 0.16
N LYS A 179 11.98 19.65 -0.69
CA LYS A 179 11.92 20.08 -2.09
C LYS A 179 10.72 21.00 -2.29
N ILE A 180 11.00 22.20 -2.80
CA ILE A 180 10.02 23.17 -3.29
C ILE A 180 9.82 22.86 -4.78
N ALA A 181 8.58 22.59 -5.20
CA ALA A 181 8.23 22.49 -6.62
C ALA A 181 7.63 23.82 -7.10
N SER A 182 8.11 24.29 -8.26
CA SER A 182 7.82 25.57 -8.90
C SER A 182 6.53 25.57 -9.71
N ILE A 183 5.99 26.76 -9.93
CA ILE A 183 4.84 27.07 -10.80
C ILE A 183 5.29 26.96 -12.28
N LEU A 184 4.51 26.25 -13.09
CA LEU A 184 4.56 26.34 -14.56
C LEU A 184 3.64 27.50 -15.00
N ASN A 185 4.22 28.48 -15.70
CA ASN A 185 3.50 29.37 -16.62
C ASN A 185 3.61 28.81 -18.03
#